data_AF-A0A327N7R5-F1
#
_entry.id   AF-A0A327N7R5-F1
#
_cell.length_a   1.000
_cell.length_b   1.000
_cell.length_c   1.000
_cell.angle_alpha   90.00
_cell.angle_beta   90.00
_cell.angle_gamma   90.00
#
_symmetry.space_group_name_H-M   'P 1'
#
loop_
_entity.id
_entity.type
_entity.pdbx_description
1 polymer ?
#
loop_
_entity_poly.entity_id
_entity_poly.type
_entity_poly.pdbx_seq_one_letter_code
_entity_poly.pdbx_strand_id
1 'polypeptide(L)'
;MENAYIYRDVSQSRNDSYLYLKVGLGDDAYNYTIVARSSDIRHLDLRKSRKLWVAVDSDRSKQFVWWIYDFDNKFIISRKEILGWMGRYNSRNYFVAILGVVSSLYLLLIIVRNGVWNRVVAKRKAHESRAD
;
A
#
# COMPACT_ATOMS: atom_id res chain seq x y z
N MET A 1 22.26 -15.45 -2.38
CA MET A 1 21.25 -15.39 -3.46
C MET A 1 20.40 -16.63 -3.36
N GLU A 2 19.13 -16.51 -3.68
CA GLU A 2 18.17 -17.63 -3.66
C GLU A 2 17.46 -17.75 -5.00
N ASN A 3 17.05 -18.97 -5.33
CA ASN A 3 16.16 -19.23 -6.44
C ASN A 3 14.80 -18.60 -6.15
N ALA A 4 14.22 -17.98 -7.16
CA ALA A 4 12.82 -17.57 -7.13
C ALA A 4 12.14 -17.88 -8.46
N TYR A 5 10.81 -17.92 -8.44
CA TYR A 5 10.05 -18.00 -9.66
C TYR A 5 8.74 -17.22 -9.55
N ILE A 6 8.27 -16.76 -10.69
CA ILE A 6 6.97 -16.11 -10.80
C ILE A 6 5.89 -17.20 -10.77
N TYR A 7 5.16 -17.32 -9.67
CA TYR A 7 4.16 -18.40 -9.53
C TYR A 7 2.79 -18.03 -10.10
N ARG A 8 2.55 -16.74 -10.33
CA ARG A 8 1.30 -16.20 -10.90
C ARG A 8 1.63 -15.07 -11.87
N ASP A 9 0.88 -14.99 -12.97
CA ASP A 9 1.00 -13.89 -13.92
C ASP A 9 0.88 -12.54 -13.23
N VAL A 10 1.57 -11.54 -13.79
CA VAL A 10 1.47 -10.17 -13.29
C VAL A 10 0.01 -9.74 -13.37
N SER A 11 -0.61 -9.55 -12.20
CA SER A 11 -1.97 -9.05 -12.14
C SER A 11 -1.93 -7.54 -12.26
N GLN A 12 -2.72 -6.99 -13.17
CA GLN A 12 -2.83 -5.55 -13.37
C GLN A 12 -4.16 -5.06 -12.82
N SER A 13 -4.10 -4.09 -11.93
CA SER A 13 -5.20 -3.18 -11.63
C SER A 13 -5.03 -1.90 -12.45
N ARG A 14 -6.01 -0.99 -12.36
CA ARG A 14 -6.09 0.23 -13.19
C ARG A 14 -4.80 1.05 -13.18
N ASN A 15 -4.11 1.13 -12.03
CA ASN A 15 -2.86 1.88 -11.88
C ASN A 15 -1.69 1.06 -11.31
N ASP A 16 -1.98 -0.06 -10.66
CA ASP A 16 -1.02 -0.84 -9.88
C ASP A 16 -0.89 -2.24 -10.50
N SER A 17 0.34 -2.74 -10.60
CA SER A 17 0.68 -4.09 -11.02
C SER A 17 1.28 -4.87 -9.85
N TYR A 18 0.89 -6.13 -9.74
CA TYR A 18 1.29 -7.04 -8.67
C TYR A 18 2.16 -8.13 -9.24
N LEU A 19 3.41 -8.19 -8.78
CA LEU A 19 4.37 -9.22 -9.12
C LEU A 19 4.44 -10.24 -7.98
N TYR A 20 4.14 -11.50 -8.31
CA TYR A 20 4.02 -12.60 -7.37
C TYR A 20 5.22 -13.54 -7.48
N LEU A 21 6.11 -13.47 -6.49
CA LEU A 21 7.33 -14.24 -6.43
C LEU A 21 7.20 -15.32 -5.37
N LYS A 22 7.69 -16.52 -5.67
CA LYS A 22 7.96 -17.54 -4.68
C LYS A 22 9.47 -17.65 -4.54
N VAL A 23 9.97 -17.35 -3.35
CA VAL A 23 11.41 -17.25 -3.03
C VAL A 23 11.82 -18.46 -2.22
N GLY A 24 12.91 -19.12 -2.62
CA GLY A 24 13.40 -20.35 -2.01
C GLY A 24 12.93 -21.62 -2.71
N LEU A 25 13.33 -22.77 -2.16
CA LEU A 25 12.98 -24.12 -2.62
C LEU A 25 12.44 -24.94 -1.45
N GLY A 26 11.49 -25.84 -1.72
CA GLY A 26 10.95 -26.77 -0.72
C GLY A 26 10.05 -26.11 0.32
N ASP A 27 10.14 -26.60 1.55
CA ASP A 27 9.26 -26.23 2.68
C ASP A 27 9.55 -24.84 3.25
N ASP A 28 10.76 -24.31 3.03
CA ASP A 28 11.13 -22.97 3.49
C ASP A 28 10.82 -21.87 2.46
N ALA A 29 10.15 -22.21 1.37
CA ALA A 29 9.81 -21.25 0.33
C ALA A 29 8.65 -20.34 0.78
N TYR A 30 8.82 -19.03 0.64
CA TYR A 30 7.81 -18.05 1.02
C TYR A 30 7.30 -17.25 -0.19
N ASN A 31 6.08 -16.74 -0.06
CA ASN A 31 5.46 -15.91 -1.08
C ASN A 31 5.83 -14.44 -0.81
N TYR A 32 6.34 -13.76 -1.83
CA TYR A 32 6.68 -12.36 -1.78
C TYR A 32 5.93 -11.61 -2.89
N THR A 33 5.19 -10.57 -2.51
CA THR A 33 4.43 -9.76 -3.47
C THR A 33 5.05 -8.38 -3.56
N ILE A 34 5.40 -7.97 -4.77
CA ILE A 34 5.86 -6.62 -5.06
C ILE A 34 4.72 -5.89 -5.75
N VAL A 35 4.34 -4.74 -5.19
CA VAL A 35 3.36 -3.83 -5.78
C VAL A 35 4.13 -2.68 -6.41
N ALA A 36 3.94 -2.46 -7.71
CA ALA A 36 4.50 -1.32 -8.44
C ALA A 36 3.44 -0.71 -9.34
N ARG A 37 3.75 0.41 -10.01
CA ARG A 37 2.83 0.95 -11.02
C ARG A 37 2.85 0.08 -12.27
N SER A 38 1.73 0.03 -12.98
CA SER A 38 1.64 -0.70 -14.25
C SER A 38 2.65 -0.18 -15.28
N SER A 39 2.95 1.13 -15.28
CA SER A 39 3.99 1.74 -16.13
C SER A 39 5.38 1.16 -15.88
N ASP A 40 5.70 0.87 -14.62
CA ASP A 40 7.07 0.50 -14.22
C ASP A 40 7.33 -0.98 -14.52
N ILE A 41 6.30 -1.82 -14.48
CA ILE A 41 6.41 -3.26 -14.76
C ILE A 41 6.20 -3.57 -16.24
N ARG A 42 5.48 -2.75 -17.02
CA ARG A 42 5.15 -3.05 -18.43
C ARG A 42 6.37 -3.31 -19.32
N HIS A 43 7.53 -2.74 -18.98
CA HIS A 43 8.78 -2.90 -19.73
C HIS A 43 9.60 -4.13 -19.29
N LEU A 44 9.25 -4.72 -18.15
CA LEU A 44 9.86 -5.93 -17.63
C LEU A 44 9.00 -7.10 -18.16
N ASP A 45 9.46 -7.81 -19.20
CA ASP A 45 8.75 -8.97 -19.82
C ASP A 45 8.66 -10.18 -18.86
N LEU A 46 7.96 -10.00 -17.74
CA LEU A 46 7.88 -10.94 -16.63
C LEU A 46 6.66 -11.84 -16.84
N ARG A 47 6.91 -13.07 -17.32
CA ARG A 47 5.89 -14.11 -17.53
C ARG A 47 5.85 -15.10 -16.36
N LYS A 48 4.68 -15.70 -16.12
CA LYS A 48 4.55 -16.81 -15.17
C LYS A 48 5.53 -17.94 -15.48
N SER A 49 5.96 -18.61 -14.41
CA SER A 49 6.96 -19.70 -14.42
C SER A 49 8.37 -19.27 -14.84
N ARG A 50 8.63 -17.97 -15.03
CA ARG A 50 10.00 -17.47 -15.23
C ARG A 50 10.80 -17.71 -13.96
N LYS A 51 11.95 -18.38 -14.12
CA LYS A 51 12.95 -18.55 -13.05
C LYS A 51 13.77 -17.27 -12.93
N LEU A 52 14.03 -16.88 -11.70
CA LEU A 52 14.71 -15.65 -11.33
C LEU A 52 15.71 -15.95 -10.21
N TRP A 53 16.73 -15.11 -10.10
CA TRP A 53 17.59 -15.08 -8.93
C TRP A 53 17.25 -13.87 -8.09
N VAL A 54 17.11 -14.06 -6.79
CA VAL A 54 16.84 -12.97 -5.87
C VAL A 54 17.92 -12.87 -4.81
N ALA A 55 18.29 -11.64 -4.49
CA ALA A 55 19.10 -11.36 -3.33
C ALA A 55 18.16 -11.06 -2.16
N VAL A 56 18.16 -11.94 -1.17
CA VAL A 56 17.38 -11.80 0.06
C VAL A 56 18.23 -11.25 1.19
N ASP A 57 17.59 -10.75 2.25
CA ASP A 57 18.28 -10.42 3.49
C ASP A 57 18.92 -11.68 4.11
N SER A 58 20.07 -11.51 4.76
CA SER A 58 20.71 -12.57 5.55
C SER A 58 19.78 -13.10 6.65
N ASP A 59 18.93 -12.22 7.19
CA ASP A 59 17.90 -12.60 8.14
C ASP A 59 16.63 -13.01 7.39
N ARG A 60 16.46 -14.32 7.22
CA ARG A 60 15.29 -14.92 6.57
C ARG A 60 13.97 -14.60 7.28
N SER A 61 13.98 -14.23 8.56
CA SER A 61 12.75 -13.84 9.26
C SER A 61 12.12 -12.56 8.68
N LYS A 62 12.93 -11.69 8.08
CA LYS A 62 12.47 -10.45 7.43
C LYS A 62 11.82 -10.71 6.07
N GLN A 63 12.13 -11.84 5.44
CA GLN A 63 11.58 -12.24 4.13
C GLN A 63 11.70 -11.16 3.04
N PHE A 64 12.70 -10.29 3.15
CA PHE A 64 12.84 -9.12 2.29
C PHE A 64 13.74 -9.40 1.08
N VAL A 65 13.31 -8.96 -0.11
CA VAL A 65 14.07 -9.09 -1.35
C VAL A 65 14.72 -7.75 -1.70
N TRP A 66 16.05 -7.75 -1.79
CA TRP A 66 16.87 -6.57 -2.14
C TRP A 66 17.00 -6.36 -3.64
N TRP A 67 17.22 -7.42 -4.42
CA TRP A 67 17.47 -7.34 -5.85
C TRP A 67 16.88 -8.54 -6.58
N ILE A 68 16.45 -8.33 -7.83
CA ILE A 68 15.92 -9.38 -8.70
C ILE A 68 16.75 -9.40 -9.98
N TYR A 69 17.22 -10.59 -10.33
CA TYR A 69 18.01 -10.90 -11.50
C TYR A 69 17.29 -11.97 -12.31
N ASP A 70 17.55 -11.98 -13.61
CA ASP A 70 17.17 -13.06 -14.50
C ASP A 70 18.00 -14.31 -14.21
N PHE A 71 17.59 -15.43 -14.79
CA PHE A 71 18.35 -16.68 -14.68
C PHE A 71 19.79 -16.56 -15.22
N ASP A 72 20.01 -15.71 -16.23
CA ASP A 72 21.32 -15.40 -16.80
C ASP A 72 22.12 -14.34 -16.01
N ASN A 73 21.78 -14.10 -14.74
CA ASN A 73 22.35 -13.04 -13.88
C ASN A 73 22.21 -11.61 -14.43
N LYS A 74 21.35 -11.39 -15.43
CA LYS A 74 21.02 -10.05 -15.89
C LYS A 74 20.17 -9.35 -14.84
N PHE A 75 20.60 -8.18 -14.41
CA PHE A 75 19.87 -7.38 -13.45
C PHE A 75 18.52 -6.92 -14.01
N ILE A 76 17.43 -7.17 -13.28
CA ILE A 76 16.08 -6.78 -13.70
C ILE A 76 15.56 -5.63 -12.83
N ILE A 77 15.66 -5.76 -11.50
CA ILE A 77 15.04 -4.82 -10.56
C ILE A 77 16.02 -4.45 -9.45
N SER A 78 16.19 -3.16 -9.23
CA SER A 78 17.02 -2.60 -8.18
C SER A 78 16.33 -2.48 -6.83
N ARG A 79 17.13 -2.54 -5.75
CA ARG A 79 16.70 -2.17 -4.40
C ARG A 79 16.01 -0.81 -4.35
N LYS A 80 16.56 0.19 -5.06
CA LYS A 80 16.03 1.56 -5.06
C LYS A 80 14.64 1.60 -5.69
N GLU A 81 14.40 0.83 -6.74
CA GLU A 81 13.09 0.70 -7.36
C GLU A 81 12.10 -0.01 -6.43
N ILE A 82 12.46 -1.17 -5.86
CA ILE A 82 11.59 -1.90 -4.91
C ILE A 82 11.18 -1.00 -3.74
N LEU A 83 12.15 -0.32 -3.11
CA LEU A 83 11.88 0.60 -2.02
C LEU A 83 11.06 1.82 -2.46
N GLY A 84 11.33 2.35 -3.65
CA GLY A 84 10.55 3.46 -4.21
C GLY A 84 9.10 3.07 -4.50
N TRP A 85 8.87 1.83 -4.94
CA TRP A 85 7.54 1.30 -5.18
C TRP A 85 6.79 1.08 -3.87
N MET A 86 7.41 0.44 -2.88
CA MET A 86 6.84 0.27 -1.53
C MET A 86 6.55 1.61 -0.85
N GLY A 87 7.47 2.56 -0.94
CA GLY A 87 7.32 3.89 -0.36
C GLY A 87 6.14 4.66 -0.95
N ARG A 88 5.94 4.60 -2.28
CA ARG A 88 4.79 5.24 -2.94
C ARG A 88 3.46 4.59 -2.58
N TYR A 89 3.43 3.27 -2.41
CA TYR A 89 2.21 2.59 -1.99
C TYR A 89 1.83 2.97 -0.55
N ASN A 90 2.80 2.97 0.36
CA ASN A 90 2.57 3.37 1.74
C ASN A 90 2.20 4.85 1.88
N SER A 91 2.85 5.76 1.15
CA SER A 91 2.55 7.20 1.25
C SER A 91 1.12 7.53 0.83
N ARG A 92 0.58 6.83 -0.18
CA ARG A 92 -0.83 6.94 -0.57
C ARG A 92 -1.77 6.56 0.58
N ASN A 93 -1.48 5.45 1.26
CA ASN A 93 -2.30 4.99 2.39
C ASN A 93 -2.23 5.95 3.57
N TYR A 94 -1.04 6.45 3.92
CA TYR A 94 -0.88 7.46 4.97
C TYR A 94 -1.64 8.75 4.65
N PHE A 95 -1.59 9.20 3.40
CA PHE A 95 -2.31 10.41 2.98
C PHE A 95 -3.84 10.25 3.13
N VAL A 96 -4.39 9.09 2.73
CA VAL A 96 -5.81 8.78 2.91
C VAL A 96 -6.19 8.73 4.39
N ALA A 97 -5.36 8.12 5.23
CA ALA A 97 -5.58 8.06 6.68
C ALA A 97 -5.60 9.46 7.31
N ILE A 98 -4.63 10.31 6.97
CA ILE A 98 -4.54 11.70 7.45
C ILE A 98 -5.79 12.50 7.02
N LEU A 99 -6.17 12.39 5.74
CA LEU A 99 -7.40 13.03 5.25
C LEU A 99 -8.63 12.57 6.03
N GLY A 100 -8.77 11.26 6.29
CA GLY A 100 -9.88 10.72 7.07
C GLY A 100 -9.94 11.28 8.49
N VAL A 101 -8.78 11.43 9.16
CA VAL A 101 -8.70 12.04 10.50
C VAL A 101 -9.10 13.52 10.44
N VAL A 102 -8.55 14.29 9.50
CA VAL A 102 -8.86 15.72 9.35
C VAL A 102 -10.35 15.93 9.05
N SER A 103 -10.92 15.14 8.13
CA SER A 103 -12.35 15.20 7.83
C SER A 103 -13.22 14.86 9.04
N SER A 104 -12.83 13.86 9.82
CA SER A 104 -13.56 13.44 11.03
C SER A 104 -13.53 14.54 12.11
N LEU A 105 -12.37 15.16 12.33
CA LEU A 105 -12.23 16.30 13.25
C LEU A 105 -13.07 17.49 12.79
N TYR A 106 -13.09 17.77 11.49
CA TYR A 106 -13.91 18.85 10.93
C TYR A 106 -15.41 18.60 11.11
N LEU A 107 -15.88 17.38 10.88
CA LEU A 107 -17.27 17.00 11.12
C LEU A 107 -17.66 17.13 12.60
N LEU A 108 -16.79 16.68 13.51
CA LEU A 108 -17.00 16.86 14.95
C LEU A 108 -17.12 18.34 15.34
N LEU A 109 -16.27 19.21 14.78
CA LEU A 109 -16.36 20.65 15.01
C LEU A 109 -17.70 21.23 14.55
N ILE A 110 -18.20 20.80 13.37
CA ILE A 110 -19.51 21.22 12.88
C ILE A 110 -20.62 20.75 13.81
N ILE A 111 -20.60 19.48 14.26
CA ILE A 111 -21.61 18.94 15.17
C ILE A 111 -21.61 19.70 16.49
N VAL A 112 -20.44 19.97 17.07
CA VAL A 112 -20.34 20.74 18.32
C VAL A 112 -20.86 22.16 18.11
N ARG A 113 -20.45 22.85 17.05
CA ARG A 113 -20.87 24.22 16.77
C ARG A 113 -22.38 24.31 16.53
N ASN A 114 -22.92 23.44 15.68
CA ASN A 114 -24.34 23.41 15.37
C ASN A 114 -25.16 22.91 16.58
N GLY A 115 -24.68 21.94 17.33
CA GLY A 115 -25.32 21.46 18.56
C GLY A 115 -25.40 22.54 19.64
N VAL A 116 -24.31 23.31 19.83
CA VAL A 116 -24.28 24.47 20.72
C VAL A 116 -25.24 25.54 20.22
N TRP A 117 -25.20 25.89 18.93
CA TRP A 117 -26.09 26.90 18.35
C TRP A 117 -27.57 26.49 18.49
N ASN A 118 -27.87 25.23 18.19
CA ASN A 118 -29.23 24.68 18.28
C ASN A 118 -29.72 24.67 19.73
N ARG A 119 -28.84 24.38 20.70
CA ARG A 119 -29.17 24.46 22.14
C ARG A 119 -29.41 25.90 22.59
N VAL A 120 -28.63 26.86 22.11
CA VAL A 120 -28.82 28.29 22.42
C VAL A 120 -30.15 28.78 21.85
N VAL A 121 -30.46 28.46 20.59
CA VAL A 121 -31.74 28.81 19.96
C VAL A 121 -32.92 28.18 20.69
N ALA A 122 -32.82 26.90 21.08
CA ALA A 122 -33.86 26.22 21.84
C ALA A 122 -34.10 26.87 23.21
N LYS A 123 -33.03 27.24 23.94
CA LYS A 123 -33.14 27.96 25.22
C LYS A 123 -33.80 29.33 25.06
N ARG A 124 -33.50 30.05 23.98
CA ARG A 124 -34.08 31.37 23.69
C ARG A 124 -35.59 31.27 23.45
N LYS A 125 -36.02 30.35 22.58
CA LYS A 125 -37.45 30.11 22.29
C LYS A 125 -38.24 29.71 23.54
N ALA A 126 -37.66 28.88 24.41
CA ALA A 126 -38.30 28.48 25.66
C ALA A 126 -38.42 29.62 26.70
N HIS A 127 -37.57 30.65 26.60
CA HIS A 127 -37.67 31.85 27.43
C HIS A 127 -38.73 32.82 26.90
N GLU A 128 -38.80 32.99 25.58
CA GLU A 128 -39.81 33.84 24.91
C GLU A 128 -41.22 33.28 25.14
N SER A 129 -41.43 31.96 25.03
CA SER A 129 -42.74 31.32 25.28
C SER A 129 -43.21 31.30 26.75
N ARG A 130 -42.38 31.77 27.69
CA ARG A 130 -42.71 31.89 29.12
C ARG A 130 -43.06 33.32 29.53
N ALA A 131 -42.79 34.28 28.63
CA ALA A 131 -43.07 35.70 28.84
C ALA A 131 -44.42 36.14 28.22
N ASP A 132 -45.06 35.24 27.45
CA ASP A 132 -46.47 35.30 27.03
C ASP A 132 -47.35 34.50 28.01
#